data_AF-A0A413QZF3-F1
#
_entry.id   AF-A0A413QZF3-F1
#
_cell.length_a   1.000
_cell.length_b   1.000
_cell.length_c   1.000
_cell.angle_alpha   90.00
_cell.angle_beta   90.00
_cell.angle_gamma   90.00
#
_symmetry.space_group_name_H-M   'P 1'
#
loop_
_entity.id
_entity.type
_entity.pdbx_description
1 polymer ?
#
loop_
_entity_poly.entity_id
_entity_poly.type
_entity_poly.pdbx_seq_one_letter_code
_entity_poly.pdbx_strand_id
1 'polypeptide(L)'
;METLWQMEANIDDMNPQNMEYIFRCLLDLGVNDVWAMPMLMKKCRMASMLCVLCREDLLEKAADIIFKETTSVGVRYFPVSRIACRRSIQTVTVSGETLHCKICWSGDAVTNISAEYDDCRAAAVKTGIPLKEWQRRVLEAAWQRYGGKKYEETAT
;
A
#
# COMPACT_ATOMS: atom_id res chain seq x y z
N MET A 1 -17.50 5.44 7.72
CA MET A 1 -16.86 6.06 6.54
C MET A 1 -15.69 6.85 7.07
N GLU A 2 -14.50 6.60 6.51
CA GLU A 2 -13.26 7.30 6.87
C GLU A 2 -13.05 8.42 5.83
N THR A 3 -12.64 9.60 6.27
CA THR A 3 -12.20 10.66 5.36
C THR A 3 -10.68 10.61 5.23
N LEU A 4 -10.20 10.53 4.00
CA LEU A 4 -8.78 10.69 3.65
C LEU A 4 -8.65 11.91 2.73
N TRP A 5 -7.42 12.27 2.39
CA TRP A 5 -7.11 13.36 1.50
C TRP A 5 -6.27 12.86 0.33
N GLN A 6 -6.70 13.19 -0.88
CA GLN A 6 -5.94 12.94 -2.10
C GLN A 6 -5.22 14.21 -2.49
N MET A 7 -3.89 14.16 -2.56
CA MET A 7 -3.01 15.22 -3.02
C MET A 7 -2.54 14.90 -4.44
N GLU A 8 -2.41 15.93 -5.29
CA GLU A 8 -1.98 15.77 -6.67
C GLU A 8 -1.01 16.87 -7.11
N ALA A 9 0.06 16.48 -7.79
CA ALA A 9 1.05 17.37 -8.40
C ALA A 9 1.34 16.93 -9.84
N ASN A 10 1.29 17.86 -10.79
CA ASN A 10 1.65 17.56 -12.18
C ASN A 10 3.11 17.95 -12.39
N ILE A 11 3.91 17.03 -12.94
CA ILE A 11 5.36 17.18 -13.08
C ILE A 11 5.76 16.85 -14.53
N ASP A 12 6.19 17.86 -15.30
CA ASP A 12 6.55 17.75 -16.73
C ASP A 12 8.03 18.02 -17.04
N ASP A 13 8.82 18.41 -16.04
CA ASP A 13 10.20 18.91 -16.20
C ASP A 13 11.20 18.27 -15.21
N MET A 14 10.85 17.11 -14.65
CA MET A 14 11.72 16.30 -13.77
C MET A 14 12.14 14.99 -14.45
N ASN A 15 13.32 14.47 -14.11
CA ASN A 15 13.72 13.11 -14.50
C ASN A 15 12.74 12.09 -13.89
N PRO A 16 12.04 11.26 -14.70
CA PRO A 16 11.08 10.28 -14.19
C PRO A 16 11.69 9.23 -13.25
N GLN A 17 12.99 8.95 -13.33
CA GLN A 17 13.67 8.00 -12.43
C GLN A 17 13.57 8.42 -10.95
N ASN A 18 13.47 9.73 -10.68
CA ASN A 18 13.37 10.26 -9.33
C ASN A 18 12.06 9.84 -8.63
N MET A 19 11.03 9.42 -9.38
CA MET A 19 9.74 8.99 -8.81
C MET A 19 9.88 7.83 -7.83
N GLU A 20 10.82 6.91 -8.04
CA GLU A 20 11.04 5.79 -7.10
C GLU A 20 11.44 6.31 -5.71
N TYR A 21 12.39 7.25 -5.65
CA TYR A 21 12.84 7.83 -4.40
C TYR A 21 11.72 8.62 -3.70
N ILE A 22 10.96 9.41 -4.46
CA ILE A 22 9.82 10.20 -3.95
C ILE A 22 8.74 9.27 -3.36
N PHE A 23 8.42 8.18 -4.07
CA PHE A 23 7.47 7.17 -3.58
C PHE A 23 7.94 6.59 -2.25
N ARG A 24 9.23 6.24 -2.15
CA ARG A 24 9.79 5.71 -0.91
C ARG A 24 9.68 6.71 0.25
N CYS A 25 10.09 7.96 0.05
CA CYS A 25 9.99 9.00 1.09
C CYS A 25 8.56 9.22 1.57
N LEU A 26 7.58 9.22 0.66
CA LEU A 26 6.17 9.40 1.01
C LEU A 26 5.60 8.17 1.73
N LEU A 27 5.95 6.96 1.29
CA LEU A 27 5.55 5.71 1.96
C LEU A 27 6.17 5.60 3.36
N ASP A 28 7.44 5.98 3.52
CA ASP A 28 8.14 6.01 4.80
C ASP A 28 7.54 7.06 5.76
N LEU A 29 6.97 8.14 5.25
CA LEU A 29 6.19 9.11 6.03
C LEU A 29 4.89 8.49 6.61
N GLY A 30 4.43 7.37 6.04
CA GLY A 30 3.22 6.67 6.48
C GLY A 30 1.95 7.11 5.78
N VAL A 31 2.05 7.66 4.57
CA VAL A 31 0.87 7.92 3.73
C VAL A 31 0.15 6.60 3.40
N ASN A 32 -1.14 6.69 3.07
CA ASN A 32 -1.97 5.51 2.82
C ASN A 32 -1.67 4.86 1.47
N ASP A 33 -1.32 5.66 0.44
CA ASP A 33 -0.97 5.17 -0.89
C ASP A 33 -0.23 6.25 -1.71
N VAL A 34 0.56 5.83 -2.70
CA VAL A 34 1.26 6.71 -3.65
C VAL A 34 1.25 6.08 -5.04
N TRP A 35 0.87 6.85 -6.05
CA TRP A 35 0.91 6.40 -7.44
C TRP A 35 1.19 7.57 -8.39
N ALA A 36 1.43 7.24 -9.67
CA ALA A 36 1.60 8.23 -10.72
C ALA A 36 0.77 7.88 -11.95
N MET A 37 0.16 8.88 -12.58
CA MET A 37 -0.58 8.72 -13.84
C MET A 37 0.12 9.46 -14.98
N PRO A 38 0.33 8.84 -16.15
CA PRO A 38 0.88 9.55 -17.30
C PRO A 38 -0.15 10.54 -17.87
N MET A 39 0.30 11.72 -18.27
CA MET A 39 -0.57 12.73 -18.86
C MET A 39 0.18 13.57 -19.90
N LEU A 40 -0.58 14.22 -20.80
CA LEU A 40 -0.05 15.22 -21.72
C LEU A 40 -0.44 16.61 -21.23
N MET A 41 0.54 17.50 -21.12
CA MET A 41 0.35 18.89 -20.71
C MET A 41 0.50 19.86 -21.91
N LYS A 42 0.24 21.15 -21.66
CA LYS A 42 0.43 22.22 -22.66
C LYS A 42 1.81 22.12 -23.33
N LYS A 43 1.92 22.61 -24.56
CA LYS A 43 3.14 22.45 -25.39
C LYS A 43 3.52 20.99 -25.65
N CYS A 44 2.54 20.07 -25.60
CA CYS A 44 2.70 18.63 -25.87
C CYS A 44 3.79 17.96 -25.02
N ARG A 45 3.93 18.38 -23.76
CA ARG A 45 4.90 17.77 -22.83
C ARG A 45 4.29 16.58 -22.14
N MET A 46 5.00 15.46 -22.17
CA MET A 46 4.67 14.31 -21.33
C MET A 46 4.96 14.65 -19.88
N ALA A 47 4.02 14.34 -19.00
CA ALA A 47 4.10 14.62 -17.58
C ALA A 47 3.61 13.42 -16.78
N SER A 48 3.99 13.39 -15.51
CA SER A 48 3.44 12.48 -14.51
C SER A 48 2.61 13.28 -13.52
N MET A 49 1.37 12.86 -13.29
CA MET A 49 0.59 13.30 -12.15
C MET A 49 0.96 12.41 -10.96
N LEU A 50 1.73 12.94 -10.03
CA LEU A 50 1.97 12.32 -8.73
C LEU A 50 0.69 12.45 -7.90
N CYS A 51 0.23 11.34 -7.36
CA CYS A 51 -0.94 11.28 -6.50
C CYS A 51 -0.56 10.62 -5.17
N VAL A 52 -1.02 11.21 -4.07
CA VAL A 52 -0.78 10.73 -2.71
C VAL A 52 -2.11 10.66 -1.98
N LEU A 53 -2.41 9.53 -1.36
CA LEU A 53 -3.56 9.39 -0.47
C LEU A 53 -3.04 9.36 0.96
N CYS A 54 -3.50 10.28 1.81
CA CYS A 54 -3.02 10.38 3.18
C CYS A 54 -4.11 10.81 4.16
N ARG A 55 -3.80 10.72 5.45
CA ARG A 55 -4.59 11.35 6.51
C ARG A 55 -4.30 12.86 6.55
N GLU A 56 -5.23 13.60 7.13
CA GLU A 56 -5.14 15.07 7.24
C GLU A 56 -3.87 15.54 7.95
N ASP A 57 -3.44 14.84 9.00
CA ASP A 57 -2.26 15.16 9.80
C ASP A 57 -0.93 15.04 9.03
N LEU A 58 -0.95 14.44 7.83
CA LEU A 58 0.22 14.25 6.98
C LEU A 58 0.27 15.22 5.80
N LEU A 59 -0.76 16.05 5.57
CA LEU A 59 -0.85 16.93 4.39
C LEU A 59 0.38 17.84 4.25
N GLU A 60 0.72 18.60 5.30
CA GLU A 60 1.83 19.55 5.25
C GLU A 60 3.18 18.86 5.07
N LYS A 61 3.41 17.74 5.78
CA LYS A 61 4.65 16.96 5.68
C LYS A 61 4.82 16.33 4.30
N ALA A 62 3.73 15.81 3.72
CA ALA A 62 3.76 15.24 2.38
C ALA A 62 3.99 16.33 1.31
N ALA A 63 3.36 17.50 1.47
CA ALA A 63 3.60 18.65 0.58
C ALA A 63 5.07 19.10 0.64
N ASP A 64 5.66 19.18 1.83
CA ASP A 64 7.07 19.51 2.03
C ASP A 64 8.01 18.54 1.29
N ILE A 65 7.74 17.24 1.33
CA ILE A 65 8.51 16.25 0.57
C ILE A 65 8.36 16.51 -0.93
N ILE A 66 7.13 16.72 -1.41
CA ILE A 66 6.87 16.99 -2.84
C ILE A 66 7.61 18.26 -3.29
N PHE A 67 7.62 19.33 -2.50
CA PHE A 67 8.31 20.57 -2.87
C PHE A 67 9.84 20.46 -2.81
N LYS A 68 10.39 19.64 -1.91
CA LYS A 68 11.85 19.45 -1.80
C LYS A 68 12.41 18.53 -2.87
N GLU A 69 11.67 17.48 -3.20
CA GLU A 69 12.17 16.37 -4.02
C GLU A 69 11.67 16.40 -5.47
N THR A 70 10.73 17.30 -5.79
CA THR A 70 10.20 17.47 -7.15
C THR A 70 10.38 18.90 -7.65
N THR A 71 10.15 19.10 -8.95
CA THR A 71 10.09 20.43 -9.57
C THR A 71 8.73 21.11 -9.39
N SER A 72 7.77 20.46 -8.74
CA SER A 72 6.44 21.03 -8.55
C SER A 72 6.47 22.24 -7.62
N VAL A 73 5.79 23.30 -8.03
CA VAL A 73 5.64 24.54 -7.24
C VAL A 73 4.34 24.59 -6.44
N GLY A 74 3.51 23.56 -6.55
CA GLY A 74 2.19 23.54 -5.92
C GLY A 74 1.55 22.17 -5.94
N VAL A 75 0.83 21.86 -4.87
CA VAL A 75 0.02 20.65 -4.74
C VAL A 75 -1.43 21.05 -4.54
N ARG A 76 -2.35 20.40 -5.26
CA ARG A 76 -3.79 20.49 -4.99
C ARG A 76 -4.20 19.29 -4.14
N TYR A 77 -5.16 19.47 -3.25
CA TYR A 77 -5.65 18.36 -2.44
C TYR A 77 -7.15 18.49 -2.20
N PHE A 78 -7.82 17.36 -2.00
CA PHE A 78 -9.26 17.31 -1.76
C PHE A 78 -9.63 16.11 -0.87
N PRO A 79 -10.71 16.23 -0.08
CA PRO A 79 -11.15 15.14 0.78
C PRO A 79 -11.80 14.04 -0.06
N VAL A 80 -11.57 12.79 0.32
CA VAL A 80 -12.19 11.61 -0.28
C VAL A 80 -12.81 10.75 0.82
N SER A 81 -14.01 10.24 0.57
CA SER A 81 -14.68 9.30 1.48
C SER A 81 -14.31 7.87 1.13
N ARG A 82 -13.93 7.10 2.15
CA ARG A 82 -13.52 5.72 2.00
C ARG A 82 -14.42 4.77 2.79
N ILE A 83 -14.78 3.68 2.12
CA ILE A 83 -15.31 2.46 2.74
C ILE A 83 -14.18 1.43 2.67
N ALA A 84 -13.77 0.93 3.82
CA ALA A 84 -12.71 -0.07 3.92
C ALA A 84 -13.21 -1.26 4.74
N CYS A 85 -12.86 -2.47 4.31
CA CYS A 85 -13.03 -3.67 5.12
C CYS A 85 -12.21 -3.55 6.40
N ARG A 86 -12.72 -4.13 7.49
CA ARG A 86 -11.89 -4.37 8.68
C ARG A 86 -10.79 -5.33 8.27
N ARG A 87 -9.58 -5.10 8.76
CA ARG A 87 -8.44 -5.96 8.46
C ARG A 87 -7.50 -6.07 9.65
N SER A 88 -6.78 -7.18 9.71
CA SER A 88 -5.71 -7.41 10.66
C SER A 88 -4.59 -8.16 9.97
N ILE A 89 -3.38 -7.92 10.44
CA ILE A 89 -2.24 -8.75 10.10
C ILE A 89 -2.16 -9.85 11.15
N GLN A 90 -2.16 -11.10 10.70
CA GLN A 90 -2.04 -12.30 11.54
C GLN A 90 -0.88 -13.14 11.06
N THR A 91 -0.45 -14.09 11.88
CA THR A 91 0.64 -15.01 11.52
C THR A 91 0.15 -16.44 11.31
N VAL A 92 0.87 -17.16 10.45
CA VAL A 92 0.77 -18.61 10.29
C VAL A 92 2.17 -19.20 10.23
N THR A 93 2.32 -20.43 10.70
CA THR A 93 3.58 -21.18 10.58
C THR A 93 3.48 -22.15 9.41
N VAL A 94 4.38 -22.02 8.44
CA VAL A 94 4.47 -22.90 7.26
C VAL A 94 5.90 -23.38 7.13
N SER A 95 6.09 -24.70 7.12
CA SER A 95 7.42 -25.32 6.98
C SER A 95 8.46 -24.78 7.98
N GLY A 96 8.03 -24.44 9.21
CA GLY A 96 8.89 -23.91 10.27
C GLY A 96 9.15 -22.40 10.21
N GLU A 97 8.72 -21.71 9.16
CA GLU A 97 8.78 -20.25 9.07
C GLU A 97 7.47 -19.63 9.58
N THR A 98 7.56 -18.50 10.29
CA THR A 98 6.38 -17.71 10.68
C THR A 98 6.20 -16.60 9.66
N LEU A 99 5.07 -16.58 8.97
CA LEU A 99 4.76 -15.60 7.92
C LEU A 99 3.48 -14.85 8.28
N HIS A 100 3.44 -13.58 7.90
CA HIS A 100 2.28 -12.73 8.02
C HIS A 100 1.28 -13.00 6.89
N CYS A 101 0.01 -12.81 7.23
CA CYS A 101 -1.11 -12.80 6.31
C CYS A 101 -2.07 -11.68 6.72
N LYS A 102 -2.64 -11.01 5.72
CA LYS A 102 -3.68 -10.00 5.92
C LYS A 102 -5.03 -10.69 5.77
N ILE A 103 -5.86 -10.57 6.79
CA ILE A 103 -7.25 -11.03 6.76
C ILE A 103 -8.15 -9.81 6.65
N CYS A 104 -9.16 -9.89 5.79
CA CYS A 104 -10.13 -8.83 5.56
C CYS A 104 -11.55 -9.36 5.83
N TRP A 105 -12.33 -8.56 6.56
CA TRP A 105 -13.72 -8.85 6.90
C TRP A 105 -14.68 -7.81 6.34
N SER A 106 -15.83 -8.29 5.86
CA SER A 106 -17.01 -7.47 5.59
C SER A 106 -18.13 -7.93 6.53
N GLY A 107 -18.55 -7.05 7.44
CA GLY A 107 -19.33 -7.49 8.61
C GLY A 107 -18.53 -8.49 9.45
N ASP A 108 -19.16 -9.62 9.77
CA ASP A 108 -18.54 -10.71 10.55
C ASP A 108 -17.86 -11.77 9.68
N ALA A 109 -17.99 -11.70 8.36
CA ALA A 109 -17.47 -12.73 7.44
C ALA A 109 -16.10 -12.35 6.89
N VAL A 110 -15.17 -13.31 6.91
CA VAL A 110 -13.91 -13.20 6.16
C VAL A 110 -14.24 -13.16 4.68
N THR A 111 -13.82 -12.09 4.00
CA THR A 111 -14.00 -11.94 2.55
C THR A 111 -12.73 -12.20 1.78
N ASN A 112 -11.57 -11.99 2.40
CA ASN A 112 -10.28 -12.22 1.75
C ASN A 112 -9.20 -12.54 2.79
N ILE A 113 -8.25 -13.37 2.38
CA ILE A 113 -6.98 -13.59 3.07
C ILE A 113 -5.89 -13.49 2.01
N SER A 114 -4.83 -12.74 2.30
CA SER A 114 -3.66 -12.64 1.43
C SER A 114 -2.38 -12.90 2.20
N ALA A 115 -1.45 -13.65 1.62
CA ALA A 115 -0.11 -13.81 2.16
C ALA A 115 0.70 -12.51 2.04
N GLU A 116 1.49 -12.17 3.04
CA GLU A 116 2.37 -11.01 2.98
C GLU A 116 3.52 -11.26 2.00
N TYR A 117 3.66 -10.39 1.01
CA TYR A 117 4.57 -10.61 -0.12
C TYR A 117 6.04 -10.65 0.33
N ASP A 118 6.46 -9.71 1.16
CA ASP A 118 7.86 -9.60 1.57
C ASP A 118 8.32 -10.80 2.41
N ASP A 119 7.45 -11.34 3.26
CA ASP A 119 7.71 -12.57 4.01
C ASP A 119 7.86 -13.76 3.07
N CYS A 120 6.93 -13.92 2.13
CA CYS A 120 6.96 -14.99 1.14
C CYS A 120 8.19 -14.88 0.23
N ARG A 121 8.62 -13.65 -0.12
CA ARG A 121 9.84 -13.39 -0.89
C ARG A 121 11.08 -13.77 -0.07
N ALA A 122 11.15 -13.36 1.20
CA ALA A 122 12.27 -13.70 2.08
C ALA A 122 12.39 -15.22 2.27
N ALA A 123 11.27 -15.91 2.51
CA ALA A 123 11.23 -17.36 2.65
C ALA A 123 11.65 -18.07 1.34
N ALA A 124 11.21 -17.57 0.18
CA ALA A 124 11.62 -18.10 -1.12
C ALA A 124 13.13 -17.98 -1.35
N VAL A 125 13.72 -16.81 -1.06
CA VAL A 125 15.17 -16.59 -1.15
C VAL A 125 15.93 -17.52 -0.21
N LYS A 126 15.46 -17.67 1.04
CA LYS A 126 16.10 -18.51 2.06
C LYS A 126 16.10 -20.00 1.71
N THR A 127 15.03 -20.49 1.09
CA THR A 127 14.78 -21.94 0.92
C THR A 127 14.96 -22.46 -0.50
N GLY A 128 14.98 -21.58 -1.50
CA GLY A 128 14.94 -21.96 -2.92
C GLY A 128 13.57 -22.43 -3.40
N ILE A 129 12.55 -22.48 -2.54
CA ILE A 129 11.18 -22.80 -2.93
C ILE A 129 10.57 -21.58 -3.65
N PRO A 130 9.88 -21.75 -4.79
CA PRO A 130 9.31 -20.62 -5.52
C PRO A 130 8.34 -19.76 -4.69
N LEU A 131 8.37 -18.44 -4.89
CA LEU A 131 7.48 -17.47 -4.24
C LEU A 131 5.99 -17.88 -4.34
N LYS A 132 5.55 -18.32 -5.52
CA LYS A 132 4.16 -18.74 -5.77
C LYS A 132 3.73 -19.90 -4.86
N GLU A 133 4.66 -20.82 -4.57
CA GLU A 133 4.38 -21.95 -3.70
C GLU A 133 4.31 -21.52 -2.22
N TRP A 134 5.18 -20.60 -1.78
CA TRP A 134 5.05 -19.98 -0.46
C TRP A 134 3.71 -19.27 -0.28
N GLN A 135 3.32 -18.43 -1.24
CA GLN A 135 2.04 -17.74 -1.21
C GLN A 135 0.86 -18.72 -1.13
N ARG A 136 0.90 -19.81 -1.91
CA ARG A 136 -0.14 -20.85 -1.89
C ARG A 136 -0.23 -21.53 -0.51
N ARG A 137 0.90 -21.93 0.09
CA ARG A 137 0.94 -22.61 1.40
C ARG A 137 0.49 -21.70 2.54
N VAL A 138 0.92 -20.44 2.54
CA VAL A 138 0.49 -19.44 3.53
C VAL A 138 -1.02 -19.20 3.41
N LEU A 139 -1.52 -19.05 2.18
CA LEU A 139 -2.95 -18.88 1.95
C LEU A 139 -3.75 -20.08 2.47
N GLU A 140 -3.33 -21.31 2.15
CA GLU A 140 -3.99 -22.53 2.61
C GLU A 140 -4.01 -22.64 4.15
N ALA A 141 -2.86 -22.44 4.81
CA ALA A 141 -2.76 -22.45 6.27
C ALA A 141 -3.60 -21.35 6.93
N ALA A 142 -3.62 -20.15 6.34
CA ALA A 142 -4.38 -19.03 6.86
C ALA A 142 -5.89 -19.22 6.70
N TRP A 143 -6.36 -19.81 5.59
CA TRP A 143 -7.77 -20.18 5.43
C TRP A 143 -8.21 -21.26 6.42
N GLN A 144 -7.37 -22.28 6.64
CA GLN A 144 -7.66 -23.31 7.65
C GLN A 144 -7.79 -22.74 9.05
N ARG A 145 -6.95 -21.76 9.40
CA ARG A 145 -6.92 -21.16 10.74
C ARG A 145 -7.97 -20.07 10.96
N TYR A 146 -8.22 -19.23 9.95
CA TYR A 146 -8.96 -18.00 10.10
C TYR A 146 -10.21 -17.89 9.23
N GLY A 147 -10.42 -18.75 8.23
CA GLY A 147 -11.46 -18.58 7.20
C GLY A 147 -12.90 -18.47 7.70
N GLY A 148 -13.20 -18.97 8.90
CA GLY A 148 -14.51 -18.85 9.55
C GLY A 148 -14.53 -17.98 10.81
N LYS A 149 -13.43 -17.29 11.11
CA LYS A 149 -13.28 -16.51 12.36
C LYS A 149 -13.90 -15.13 12.23
N LYS A 150 -14.57 -14.68 13.28
CA LYS A 150 -15.00 -13.29 13.39
C LYS A 150 -13.80 -12.39 13.69
N TYR A 151 -13.93 -11.09 13.40
CA TYR A 151 -12.86 -10.11 13.64
C TYR A 151 -12.41 -10.08 15.11
N GLU A 152 -13.33 -10.18 16.06
CA GLU A 152 -13.04 -10.17 17.50
C GLU A 152 -12.25 -11.40 17.95
N GLU A 153 -12.38 -12.52 17.24
CA GLU A 153 -11.70 -13.79 17.56
C GLU A 153 -10.27 -13.85 17.03
N THR A 154 -9.89 -12.90 16.17
CA THR A 154 -8.54 -12.78 15.61
C THR A 154 -7.78 -11.59 16.17
N ALA A 155 -8.44 -10.64 16.83
CA ALA A 155 -7.79 -9.53 17.49
C ALA A 155 -7.11 -9.98 18.80
N THR A 156 -5.93 -10.61 18.70
CA THR A 156 -5.04 -10.90 19.83
C THR A 156 -3.60 -10.61 19.44
#